data_AF-M1ALC1-F1
#
_entry.id   AF-M1ALC1-F1
#
_cell.length_a   1.000
_cell.length_b   1.000
_cell.length_c   1.000
_cell.angle_alpha   90.00
_cell.angle_beta   90.00
_cell.angle_gamma   90.00
#
_symmetry.space_group_name_H-M   'P 1'
#
loop_
_entity.id
_entity.type
_entity.pdbx_description
1 polymer ?
#
loop_
_entity_poly.entity_id
_entity_poly.type
_entity_poly.pdbx_seq_one_letter_code
_entity_poly.pdbx_strand_id
1 'polypeptide(L)'
;MGKDGGNLHIELNEHGQVIGSEGTRLSSKLGVLARNGILAPLNHKDWRLVPSMYKDRIWAHIKENTDATDDMKHILMMSFRSKWK
;
A
#
# COMPACT_ATOMS: atom_id res chain seq x y z
N MET A 1 18.50 6.70 18.21
CA MET A 1 18.94 6.79 16.80
C MET A 1 18.48 5.52 16.11
N GLY A 2 17.59 5.63 15.13
CA GLY A 2 17.06 4.49 14.38
C GLY A 2 16.33 5.03 13.15
N LYS A 3 17.10 5.54 12.20
CA LYS A 3 16.58 5.88 10.88
C LYS A 3 16.38 4.56 10.14
N ASP A 4 15.24 3.90 10.32
CA ASP A 4 14.74 2.88 9.38
C ASP A 4 14.20 3.56 8.11
N GLY A 5 14.94 4.55 7.59
CA GLY A 5 14.69 5.25 6.34
C GLY A 5 15.20 4.46 5.13
N GLY A 6 15.18 3.13 5.22
CA GLY A 6 15.40 2.23 4.10
C GLY A 6 14.05 1.86 3.51
N ASN A 7 13.89 2.09 2.22
CA ASN A 7 12.72 1.67 1.46
C ASN A 7 12.40 0.19 1.77
N LEU A 8 11.15 -0.16 2.05
CA LEU A 8 10.78 -1.55 2.30
C LEU A 8 10.99 -2.36 1.00
N HIS A 9 11.86 -3.38 1.03
CA HIS A 9 12.08 -4.24 -0.12
C HIS A 9 10.88 -5.16 -0.34
N ILE A 10 10.31 -5.14 -1.55
CA ILE A 10 9.15 -5.94 -1.93
C ILE A 10 9.57 -6.97 -2.98
N GLU A 11 9.66 -8.22 -2.54
CA GLU A 11 9.76 -9.37 -3.43
C GLU A 11 8.45 -10.15 -3.39
N LEU A 12 7.87 -10.42 -4.56
CA LEU A 12 6.63 -11.18 -4.70
C LEU A 12 6.94 -12.60 -5.18
N ASN A 13 6.28 -13.59 -4.59
CA ASN A 13 6.29 -14.96 -5.10
C ASN A 13 5.44 -15.09 -6.37
N GLU A 14 5.42 -16.28 -6.96
CA GLU A 14 4.60 -16.62 -8.14
C GLU A 14 3.09 -16.40 -7.95
N HIS A 15 2.62 -16.31 -6.70
CA HIS A 15 1.24 -16.03 -6.32
C HIS A 15 0.97 -14.55 -6.04
N GLY A 16 1.95 -13.66 -6.22
CA GLY A 16 1.82 -12.23 -5.94
C GLY A 16 1.80 -11.90 -4.44
N GLN A 17 2.34 -12.77 -3.59
CA GLN A 17 2.44 -12.53 -2.15
C GLN A 17 3.85 -12.08 -1.79
N VAL A 18 3.98 -11.13 -0.86
CA VAL A 18 5.29 -10.71 -0.36
C VAL A 18 5.94 -11.85 0.42
N ILE A 19 7.21 -12.12 0.11
CA ILE A 19 7.96 -13.21 0.72
C ILE A 19 8.45 -12.80 2.12
N GLY A 20 8.32 -13.70 3.09
CA GLY A 20 8.91 -13.56 4.42
C GLY A 20 8.29 -12.49 5.33
N SER A 21 9.10 -11.95 6.26
CA SER A 21 8.68 -10.97 7.27
C SER A 21 8.23 -9.64 6.68
N GLU A 22 8.70 -9.30 5.48
CA GLU A 22 8.38 -8.03 4.84
C GLU A 22 6.89 -7.96 4.46
N GLY A 23 6.22 -9.10 4.27
CA GLY A 23 4.76 -9.13 4.06
C GLY A 23 3.97 -8.60 5.25
N THR A 24 4.35 -8.97 6.48
CA THR A 24 3.71 -8.45 7.71
C THR A 24 4.00 -6.97 7.90
N ARG A 25 5.23 -6.54 7.58
CA ARG A 25 5.66 -5.14 7.68
C ARG A 25 4.95 -4.25 6.64
N LEU A 26 4.84 -4.72 5.40
CA LEU A 26 4.03 -4.09 4.36
C LEU A 26 2.56 -4.01 4.79
N SER A 27 2.00 -5.12 5.26
CA SER A 27 0.60 -5.20 5.71
C SER A 27 0.29 -4.14 6.76
N SER A 28 1.17 -3.98 7.75
CA SER A 28 1.06 -2.96 8.79
C SER A 28 1.12 -1.53 8.22
N LYS A 29 2.10 -1.26 7.34
CA LYS A 29 2.25 0.06 6.68
C LYS A 29 1.01 0.42 5.85
N LEU A 30 0.52 -0.50 5.01
CA LEU A 30 -0.68 -0.29 4.22
C LEU A 30 -1.91 -0.04 5.10
N GLY A 31 -2.04 -0.74 6.23
CA GLY A 31 -3.11 -0.52 7.20
C GLY A 31 -3.07 0.88 7.83
N VAL A 32 -1.88 1.40 8.14
CA VAL A 32 -1.71 2.78 8.63
C VAL A 32 -2.16 3.80 7.58
N LEU A 33 -1.72 3.64 6.33
CA LEU A 33 -2.12 4.52 5.23
C LEU A 33 -3.63 4.44 4.94
N ALA A 34 -4.21 3.25 5.00
CA ALA A 34 -5.64 3.02 4.75
C ALA A 34 -6.56 3.69 5.78
N ARG A 35 -6.08 3.92 7.01
CA ARG A 35 -6.81 4.62 8.08
C ARG A 35 -6.64 6.14 8.04
N ASN A 36 -5.69 6.65 7.25
CA ASN A 36 -5.50 8.08 7.07
C ASN A 36 -6.61 8.64 6.18
N GLY A 37 -7.67 9.20 6.77
CA GLY A 37 -8.83 9.72 6.04
C GLY A 37 -8.55 10.88 5.07
N ILE A 38 -7.38 11.54 5.16
CA ILE A 38 -6.95 12.56 4.21
C ILE A 38 -6.40 11.90 2.93
N LEU A 39 -5.61 10.84 3.09
CA LEU A 39 -5.01 10.09 1.99
C LEU A 39 -6.00 9.10 1.36
N ALA A 40 -6.76 8.40 2.20
CA ALA A 40 -7.70 7.35 1.84
C ALA A 40 -9.09 7.68 2.42
N PRO A 41 -9.92 8.45 1.71
CA PRO A 41 -11.14 9.02 2.26
C PRO A 41 -12.14 7.94 2.70
N LEU A 42 -12.49 7.91 3.99
CA LEU A 42 -13.35 6.87 4.58
C LEU A 42 -14.85 7.15 4.40
N ASN A 43 -15.21 8.29 3.82
CA ASN A 43 -16.59 8.72 3.57
C ASN A 43 -17.22 8.05 2.33
N HIS A 44 -16.43 7.40 1.48
CA HIS A 44 -16.97 6.60 0.37
C HIS A 44 -17.53 5.26 0.88
N LYS A 45 -18.64 4.83 0.25
CA LYS A 45 -19.31 3.56 0.57
C LYS A 45 -18.59 2.34 -0.03
N ASP A 46 -17.83 2.54 -1.11
CA ASP A 46 -17.16 1.47 -1.86
C ASP A 46 -15.86 2.00 -2.46
N TRP A 47 -14.82 1.15 -2.52
CA TRP A 47 -13.50 1.51 -3.05
C TRP A 47 -13.53 1.92 -4.53
N ARG A 48 -14.48 1.35 -5.29
CA ARG A 48 -14.71 1.69 -6.69
C ARG A 48 -15.13 3.15 -6.85
N LEU A 49 -15.77 3.74 -5.84
CA LEU A 49 -16.23 5.13 -5.83
C LEU A 49 -15.14 6.12 -5.41
N VAL A 50 -14.01 5.65 -4.86
CA VAL A 50 -12.88 6.52 -4.52
C VAL A 50 -12.26 7.06 -5.82
N PRO A 51 -12.15 8.39 -5.98
CA PRO A 51 -11.57 8.99 -7.18
C PRO A 51 -10.14 8.53 -7.46
N SER A 52 -9.77 8.47 -8.74
CA SER A 52 -8.42 8.07 -9.19
C SER A 52 -7.32 8.93 -8.56
N MET A 53 -7.56 10.23 -8.37
CA MET A 53 -6.62 11.14 -7.71
C MET A 53 -6.14 10.61 -6.34
N TYR A 54 -7.04 10.06 -5.52
CA TYR A 54 -6.66 9.49 -4.23
C TYR A 54 -5.91 8.17 -4.40
N LYS A 55 -6.33 7.33 -5.35
CA LYS A 55 -5.65 6.07 -5.67
C LYS A 55 -4.22 6.31 -6.14
N ASP A 56 -3.99 7.33 -6.95
CA ASP A 56 -2.66 7.71 -7.44
C ASP A 56 -1.79 8.31 -6.33
N ARG A 57 -2.38 9.12 -5.42
CA ARG A 57 -1.67 9.60 -4.22
C ARG A 57 -1.27 8.48 -3.28
N ILE A 58 -2.16 7.50 -3.07
CA ILE A 58 -1.87 6.30 -2.28
C ILE A 58 -0.73 5.51 -2.94
N TRP A 59 -0.78 5.32 -4.26
CA TRP A 59 0.30 4.65 -4.98
C TRP A 59 1.64 5.37 -4.84
N ALA A 60 1.66 6.70 -4.95
CA ALA A 60 2.86 7.50 -4.73
C ALA A 60 3.42 7.28 -3.31
N HIS A 61 2.58 7.31 -2.27
CA HIS A 61 3.02 7.05 -0.90
C HIS A 61 3.59 5.64 -0.70
N ILE A 62 3.03 4.64 -1.38
CA ILE A 62 3.56 3.28 -1.35
C ILE A 62 4.95 3.25 -1.99
N LYS A 63 5.16 3.89 -3.15
CA LYS A 63 6.46 3.96 -3.83
C LYS A 63 7.51 4.79 -3.06
N GLU A 64 7.09 5.76 -2.26
CA GLU A 64 8.01 6.52 -1.39
C GLU A 64 8.49 5.72 -0.17
N ASN A 65 7.79 4.63 0.18
CA ASN A 65 8.05 3.84 1.38
C ASN A 65 8.39 2.36 1.10
N THR A 66 8.35 1.96 -0.17
CA THR A 66 8.74 0.65 -0.70
C THR A 66 9.53 0.81 -1.99
N ASP A 67 10.32 -0.18 -2.39
CA ASP A 67 10.98 -0.20 -3.71
C ASP A 67 10.09 -0.81 -4.81
N ALA A 68 8.77 -0.79 -4.61
CA ALA A 68 7.82 -1.38 -5.53
C ALA A 68 7.88 -0.76 -6.93
N THR A 69 7.89 -1.62 -7.95
CA THR A 69 7.80 -1.22 -9.35
C THR A 69 6.34 -1.04 -9.79
N ASP A 70 6.13 -0.39 -10.93
CA ASP A 70 4.77 -0.17 -11.45
C ASP A 70 4.04 -1.48 -11.83
N ASP A 71 4.76 -2.57 -12.13
CA ASP A 71 4.19 -3.91 -12.31
C ASP A 71 3.52 -4.45 -11.04
N MET A 72 4.03 -4.07 -9.87
CA MET A 72 3.48 -4.47 -8.57
C MET A 72 2.25 -3.65 -8.18
N LYS A 73 1.95 -2.54 -8.88
CA LYS A 73 0.86 -1.61 -8.54
C LYS A 73 -0.47 -2.34 -8.34
N HIS A 74 -0.82 -3.24 -9.26
CA HIS A 74 -2.09 -3.95 -9.20
C HIS A 74 -2.23 -4.77 -7.90
N ILE A 75 -1.20 -5.55 -7.55
CA ILE A 75 -1.17 -6.45 -6.39
C ILE A 75 -1.17 -5.64 -5.08
N LEU A 76 -0.34 -4.60 -5.01
CA LEU A 76 -0.23 -3.76 -3.82
C LEU A 76 -1.49 -2.92 -3.61
N MET A 77 -2.12 -2.43 -4.68
CA MET A 77 -3.39 -1.72 -4.59
C MET A 77 -4.56 -2.63 -4.21
N MET A 78 -4.57 -3.91 -4.65
CA MET A 78 -5.51 -4.92 -4.16
C MET A 78 -5.34 -5.15 -2.66
N SER A 79 -4.09 -5.28 -2.20
CA SER A 79 -3.76 -5.46 -0.78
C SER A 79 -4.08 -4.23 0.06
N PHE A 80 -3.95 -3.03 -0.49
CA PHE A 80 -4.37 -1.79 0.16
C PHE A 80 -5.90 -1.76 0.29
N ARG A 81 -6.62 -2.05 -0.80
CA ARG A 81 -8.09 -2.08 -0.83
C ARG A 81 -8.66 -3.00 0.24
N SER A 82 -8.07 -4.18 0.46
CA SER A 82 -8.57 -5.12 1.48
C SER A 82 -8.39 -4.63 2.91
N LYS A 83 -7.57 -3.59 3.13
CA LYS A 83 -7.34 -2.93 4.42
C LYS A 83 -8.08 -1.60 4.55
N TRP A 84 -8.56 -1.06 3.43
CA TRP A 84 -9.32 0.16 3.41
C TRP A 84 -10.75 -0.14 3.83
N LYS A 85 -11.06 0.28 5.07
CA LYS A 85 -12.26 -0.04 5.84
C LYS A 85 -12.32 -1.48 6.33
#